data_AF-D3MR11-F1
#
_entry.id   AF-D3MR11-F1
#
_cell.length_a   1.000
_cell.length_b   1.000
_cell.length_c   1.000
_cell.angle_alpha   90.00
_cell.angle_beta   90.00
_cell.angle_gamma   90.00
#
_symmetry.space_group_name_H-M   'P 1'
#
loop_
_entity.id
_entity.type
_entity.pdbx_description
1 polymer ?
#
loop_
_entity_poly.entity_id
_entity_poly.type
_entity_poly.pdbx_seq_one_letter_code
_entity_poly.pdbx_strand_id
1 'polypeptide(L)'
;MNDAIMAMIDRYNCKSSEDYENALKEVVQEVALMGLSRSDFFTKAAFYGGTALRIFYGLPRYSEDLDFSLERSEADFDLDKYLSYVEKELTSYNFKMTVKKKNKSKQTAIQSAFIKGNTIQNILEITSDDSMTYGFNPNALIKIKFEIDTNPPEGAEFQYVNAILPDTYRAKLYDMPSLFAGKIHAVLCRDYKNRVKGRDFFDYIWYLKRGTRVNIYHLQKRMEQSNHWDPSITLDIGTLKNLLNDRFKVIDFDNAREDVLHFLGPKEQKGLSIWDADFFIDITDRYLEEQVY
;
A
#
# COMPACT_ATOMS: atom_id res chain seq x y z
N MET A 1 -0.82 0.04 -29.91
CA MET A 1 0.14 -0.73 -29.11
C MET A 1 1.06 0.22 -28.36
N ASN A 2 1.14 0.08 -27.04
CA ASN A 2 2.09 0.82 -26.21
C ASN A 2 3.16 -0.15 -25.72
N ASP A 3 4.31 -0.18 -26.39
CA ASP A 3 5.35 -1.18 -26.18
C ASP A 3 5.89 -1.18 -24.75
N ALA A 4 5.98 -0.02 -24.11
CA ALA A 4 6.44 0.10 -22.72
C ALA A 4 5.45 -0.54 -21.74
N ILE A 5 4.15 -0.32 -21.94
CA ILE A 5 3.12 -0.92 -21.09
C ILE A 5 3.02 -2.42 -21.31
N MET A 6 3.08 -2.87 -22.56
CA MET A 6 3.10 -4.31 -22.87
C MET A 6 4.29 -5.00 -22.21
N ALA A 7 5.49 -4.41 -22.30
CA ALA A 7 6.67 -4.93 -21.64
C ALA A 7 6.50 -5.02 -20.10
N MET A 8 5.73 -4.12 -19.48
CA MET A 8 5.42 -4.22 -18.05
C MET A 8 4.42 -5.36 -17.77
N ILE A 9 3.36 -5.50 -18.56
CA ILE A 9 2.34 -6.55 -18.41
C ILE A 9 2.97 -7.94 -18.58
N ASP A 10 3.86 -8.11 -19.55
CA ASP A 10 4.49 -9.41 -19.85
C ASP A 10 5.31 -9.96 -18.67
N ARG A 11 5.80 -9.09 -17.77
CA ARG A 11 6.54 -9.49 -16.55
C ARG A 11 5.69 -10.32 -15.58
N TYR A 12 4.36 -10.20 -15.66
CA TYR A 12 3.43 -10.90 -14.79
C TYR A 12 3.11 -12.31 -15.26
N ASN A 13 3.47 -12.68 -16.50
CA ASN A 13 3.18 -14.00 -17.09
C ASN A 13 1.70 -14.41 -16.93
N CYS A 14 0.79 -13.49 -17.24
CA CYS A 14 -0.65 -13.65 -17.01
C CYS A 14 -1.22 -14.89 -17.73
N LYS A 15 -1.97 -15.72 -17.01
CA LYS A 15 -2.61 -16.93 -17.55
C LYS A 15 -4.13 -16.91 -17.47
N SER A 16 -4.67 -15.94 -16.74
CA SER A 16 -6.11 -15.77 -16.49
C SER A 16 -6.51 -14.31 -16.61
N SER A 17 -7.81 -14.03 -16.76
CA SER A 17 -8.34 -12.67 -16.75
C SER A 17 -8.06 -11.94 -15.43
N GLU A 18 -8.04 -12.67 -14.32
CA GLU A 18 -7.67 -12.12 -13.01
C GLU A 18 -6.20 -11.69 -12.95
N ASP A 19 -5.28 -12.48 -13.50
CA ASP A 19 -3.86 -12.09 -13.59
C ASP A 19 -3.69 -10.81 -14.39
N TYR A 20 -4.37 -10.71 -15.54
CA TYR A 20 -4.35 -9.52 -16.38
C TYR A 20 -4.97 -8.30 -15.68
N GLU A 21 -6.06 -8.47 -14.94
CA GLU A 21 -6.65 -7.38 -14.17
C GLU A 21 -5.69 -6.87 -13.08
N ASN A 22 -5.01 -7.78 -12.38
CA ASN A 22 -4.05 -7.43 -11.34
C ASN A 22 -2.79 -6.77 -11.93
N ALA A 23 -2.24 -7.32 -13.01
CA ALA A 23 -1.12 -6.71 -13.74
C ALA A 23 -1.48 -5.30 -14.23
N LEU A 24 -2.67 -5.13 -14.80
CA LEU A 24 -3.12 -3.83 -15.30
C LEU A 24 -3.31 -2.82 -14.16
N LYS A 25 -3.80 -3.24 -12.99
CA LYS A 25 -3.86 -2.39 -11.79
C LYS A 25 -2.48 -1.92 -11.36
N GLU A 26 -1.50 -2.82 -11.25
CA GLU A 26 -0.13 -2.45 -10.83
C GLU A 26 0.54 -1.51 -11.84
N VAL A 27 0.36 -1.74 -13.14
CA VAL A 27 0.83 -0.83 -14.19
C VAL A 27 0.19 0.56 -14.05
N VAL A 28 -1.13 0.64 -13.86
CA VAL A 28 -1.83 1.93 -13.69
C VAL A 28 -1.34 2.65 -12.42
N GLN A 29 -1.03 1.92 -11.35
CA GLN A 29 -0.42 2.48 -10.14
C GLN A 29 0.97 3.08 -10.43
N GLU A 30 1.85 2.37 -11.16
CA GLU A 30 3.18 2.87 -11.53
C GLU A 30 3.10 4.10 -12.46
N VAL A 31 2.21 4.10 -13.45
CA VAL A 31 1.97 5.27 -14.32
C VAL A 31 1.43 6.45 -13.51
N ALA A 32 0.55 6.20 -12.54
CA ALA A 32 0.02 7.25 -11.67
C ALA A 32 1.13 7.88 -10.78
N LEU A 33 2.02 7.06 -10.22
CA LEU A 33 3.18 7.55 -9.46
C LEU A 33 4.10 8.41 -10.33
N MET A 34 4.33 8.00 -11.58
CA MET A 34 5.09 8.80 -12.53
C MET A 34 4.38 10.13 -12.83
N GLY A 35 3.07 10.13 -13.07
CA GLY A 35 2.28 11.35 -13.29
C GLY A 35 2.42 12.34 -12.13
N LEU A 36 2.35 11.87 -10.88
CA LEU A 36 2.61 12.71 -9.70
C LEU A 36 4.01 13.29 -9.69
N SER A 37 5.01 12.51 -10.10
CA SER A 37 6.41 12.96 -10.17
C SER A 37 6.66 14.07 -11.20
N ARG A 38 5.76 14.28 -12.16
CA ARG A 38 5.81 15.39 -13.13
C ARG A 38 5.34 16.72 -12.53
N SER A 39 4.98 16.74 -11.25
CA SER A 39 4.55 17.91 -10.49
C SER A 39 5.43 18.11 -9.24
N ASP A 40 5.09 19.08 -8.39
CA ASP A 40 5.73 19.29 -7.09
C ASP A 40 5.22 18.34 -5.98
N PHE A 41 4.37 17.36 -6.29
CA PHE A 41 3.73 16.48 -5.29
C PHE A 41 4.72 15.83 -4.31
N PHE A 42 5.79 15.19 -4.81
CA PHE A 42 6.80 14.53 -3.98
C PHE A 42 7.78 15.50 -3.28
N THR A 43 7.56 16.81 -3.38
CA THR A 43 8.22 17.80 -2.52
C THR A 43 7.49 18.01 -1.19
N LYS A 44 6.23 17.55 -1.11
CA LYS A 44 5.35 17.74 0.05
C LYS A 44 4.83 16.42 0.64
N ALA A 45 4.69 15.41 -0.20
CA ALA A 45 4.08 14.13 0.14
C ALA A 45 5.04 12.96 -0.07
N ALA A 46 4.86 11.92 0.74
CA ALA A 46 5.57 10.67 0.64
C ALA A 46 4.60 9.50 0.47
N PHE A 47 4.99 8.55 -0.37
CA PHE A 47 4.26 7.32 -0.63
C PHE A 47 4.52 6.29 0.48
N TYR A 48 3.47 5.61 0.92
CA TYR A 48 3.56 4.59 1.97
C TYR A 48 2.54 3.46 1.75
N GLY A 49 2.48 2.52 2.70
CA GLY A 49 1.51 1.43 2.67
C GLY A 49 1.94 0.23 1.82
N GLY A 50 0.99 -0.68 1.58
CA GLY A 50 1.27 -1.98 0.94
C GLY A 50 1.76 -1.86 -0.51
N THR A 51 1.30 -0.85 -1.23
CA THR A 51 1.67 -0.66 -2.65
C THR A 51 3.07 -0.08 -2.79
N ALA A 52 3.51 0.76 -1.84
CA ALA A 52 4.91 1.17 -1.74
C ALA A 52 5.84 -0.04 -1.52
N LEU A 53 5.44 -0.97 -0.64
CA LEU A 53 6.14 -2.23 -0.43
C LEU A 53 6.18 -3.12 -1.67
N ARG A 54 5.05 -3.21 -2.38
CA ARG A 54 4.91 -4.00 -3.60
C ARG A 54 5.83 -3.49 -4.71
N ILE A 55 5.70 -2.22 -5.07
CA ILE A 55 6.39 -1.61 -6.22
C ILE A 55 7.89 -1.45 -5.96
N PHE A 56 8.29 -0.95 -4.79
CA PHE A 56 9.68 -0.55 -4.54
C PHE A 56 10.50 -1.60 -3.78
N TYR A 57 9.87 -2.56 -3.11
CA TYR A 57 10.57 -3.53 -2.27
C TYR A 57 10.19 -5.00 -2.54
N GLY A 58 9.34 -5.27 -3.54
CA GLY A 58 9.02 -6.63 -3.98
C GLY A 58 8.20 -7.43 -2.96
N LEU A 59 7.27 -6.79 -2.24
CA LEU A 59 6.32 -7.50 -1.38
C LEU A 59 5.57 -8.58 -2.18
N PRO A 60 5.59 -9.85 -1.78
CA PRO A 60 5.04 -10.95 -2.58
C PRO A 60 3.53 -11.14 -2.34
N ARG A 61 2.77 -10.04 -2.37
CA ARG A 61 1.31 -10.03 -2.39
C ARG A 61 0.79 -8.83 -3.15
N TYR A 62 -0.38 -8.95 -3.77
CA TYR A 62 -1.03 -7.83 -4.46
C TYR A 62 -1.44 -6.73 -3.48
N SER A 63 -1.48 -5.49 -3.99
CA SER A 63 -1.94 -4.30 -3.26
C SER A 63 -2.72 -3.38 -4.20
N GLU A 64 -3.81 -2.80 -3.70
CA GLU A 64 -4.85 -2.23 -4.56
C GLU A 64 -4.90 -0.70 -4.54
N ASP A 65 -4.54 -0.10 -3.41
CA ASP A 65 -4.70 1.32 -3.13
C ASP A 65 -3.34 2.07 -3.21
N LEU A 66 -3.38 3.38 -3.48
CA LEU A 66 -2.24 4.27 -3.38
C LEU A 66 -2.40 5.15 -2.15
N ASP A 67 -1.55 4.95 -1.13
CA ASP A 67 -1.59 5.69 0.12
C ASP A 67 -0.42 6.67 0.22
N PHE A 68 -0.72 7.93 0.49
CA PHE A 68 0.26 8.99 0.68
C PHE A 68 0.05 9.71 2.00
N SER A 69 1.10 10.34 2.47
CA SER A 69 1.05 11.21 3.64
C SER A 69 1.85 12.46 3.33
N LEU A 70 1.40 13.61 3.80
CA LEU A 70 2.25 14.79 3.80
C LEU A 70 3.46 14.59 4.72
N GLU A 71 4.49 15.39 4.50
CA GLU A 71 5.65 15.47 5.40
C GLU A 71 5.33 16.33 6.63
N ARG A 72 4.43 17.30 6.47
CA ARG A 72 3.97 18.21 7.52
C ARG A 72 2.48 18.48 7.31
N SER A 73 1.77 18.73 8.40
CA SER A 73 0.35 19.06 8.32
C SER A 73 0.11 20.34 7.52
N GLU A 74 -0.80 20.28 6.55
CA GLU A 74 -1.16 21.40 5.67
C GLU A 74 -2.68 21.36 5.44
N ALA A 75 -3.42 22.24 6.12
CA ALA A 75 -4.87 22.22 6.13
C ALA A 75 -5.50 22.65 4.80
N ASP A 76 -4.80 23.49 4.03
CA ASP A 76 -5.19 24.02 2.73
C ASP A 76 -4.61 23.21 1.55
N PHE A 77 -3.97 22.08 1.84
CA PHE A 77 -3.55 21.14 0.80
C PHE A 77 -4.74 20.74 -0.05
N ASP A 78 -4.56 20.68 -1.37
CA ASP A 78 -5.63 20.29 -2.29
C ASP A 78 -5.14 19.24 -3.28
N LEU A 79 -5.65 18.02 -3.10
CA LEU A 79 -5.35 16.89 -3.97
C LEU A 79 -5.75 17.14 -5.44
N ASP A 80 -6.79 17.93 -5.72
CA ASP A 80 -7.28 18.17 -7.08
C ASP A 80 -6.21 18.77 -8.00
N LYS A 81 -5.29 19.57 -7.44
CA LYS A 81 -4.17 20.20 -8.15
C LYS A 81 -3.28 19.16 -8.86
N TYR A 82 -3.20 17.94 -8.33
CA TYR A 82 -2.31 16.89 -8.82
C TYR A 82 -3.01 15.86 -9.72
N LEU A 83 -4.34 15.74 -9.64
CA LEU A 83 -5.08 14.71 -10.37
C LEU A 83 -4.97 14.84 -11.89
N SER A 84 -4.89 16.08 -12.39
CA SER A 84 -4.72 16.33 -13.82
C SER A 84 -3.38 15.83 -14.37
N TYR A 85 -2.32 15.78 -13.55
CA TYR A 85 -1.04 15.21 -13.96
C TYR A 85 -1.13 13.69 -14.10
N VAL A 86 -1.81 13.04 -13.15
CA VAL A 86 -2.09 11.59 -13.21
C VAL A 86 -2.93 11.24 -14.45
N GLU A 87 -4.00 11.99 -14.71
CA GLU A 87 -4.89 11.73 -15.86
C GLU A 87 -4.18 11.97 -17.20
N LYS A 88 -3.36 13.02 -17.31
CA LYS A 88 -2.53 13.29 -18.49
C LYS A 88 -1.52 12.19 -18.75
N GLU A 89 -0.84 11.70 -17.70
CA GLU A 89 0.14 10.63 -17.84
C GLU A 89 -0.54 9.30 -18.20
N LEU A 90 -1.68 8.97 -17.60
CA LEU A 90 -2.44 7.79 -18.04
C LEU A 90 -2.85 7.90 -19.52
N THR A 91 -3.32 9.08 -19.93
CA THR A 91 -3.71 9.33 -21.33
C THR A 91 -2.51 9.25 -22.29
N SER A 92 -1.32 9.70 -21.90
CA SER A 92 -0.10 9.63 -22.73
C SER A 92 0.29 8.18 -23.03
N TYR A 93 -0.06 7.25 -22.13
CA TYR A 93 0.11 5.81 -22.32
C TYR A 93 -1.11 5.10 -22.94
N ASN A 94 -2.07 5.84 -23.48
CA ASN A 94 -3.33 5.37 -24.09
C ASN A 94 -4.35 4.74 -23.13
N PHE A 95 -4.19 4.91 -21.81
CA PHE A 95 -5.24 4.50 -20.88
C PHE A 95 -6.49 5.38 -21.01
N LYS A 96 -7.65 4.74 -21.04
CA LYS A 96 -8.97 5.39 -20.94
C LYS A 96 -9.44 5.35 -19.49
N MET A 97 -8.78 6.17 -18.67
CA MET A 97 -9.02 6.28 -17.24
C MET A 97 -9.46 7.70 -16.89
N THR A 98 -10.33 7.80 -15.89
CA THR A 98 -10.75 9.08 -15.29
C THR A 98 -10.17 9.19 -13.89
N VAL A 99 -9.70 10.38 -13.52
CA VAL A 99 -9.16 10.65 -12.18
C VAL A 99 -9.99 11.71 -11.50
N LYS A 100 -10.72 11.33 -10.44
CA LYS A 100 -11.65 12.25 -9.77
C LYS A 100 -11.52 12.19 -8.26
N LYS A 101 -11.46 13.36 -7.63
CA LYS A 101 -11.56 13.48 -6.17
C LYS A 101 -12.92 13.01 -5.70
N LYS A 102 -12.91 12.36 -4.54
CA LYS A 102 -14.11 11.91 -3.85
C LYS A 102 -14.66 13.07 -3.02
N ASN A 103 -15.85 13.55 -3.36
CA ASN A 103 -16.58 14.48 -2.51
C ASN A 103 -16.99 13.77 -1.21
N LYS A 104 -16.48 14.25 -0.07
CA LYS A 104 -16.85 13.76 1.26
C LYS A 104 -17.84 14.74 1.88
N SER A 105 -18.89 14.23 2.52
CA SER A 105 -19.86 15.03 3.28
C SER A 105 -19.28 15.60 4.57
N LYS A 106 -18.22 14.99 5.11
CA LYS A 106 -17.45 15.47 6.26
C LYS A 106 -16.00 15.65 5.84
N GLN A 107 -15.42 16.80 6.21
CA GLN A 107 -13.98 16.98 6.07
C GLN A 107 -13.24 16.10 7.07
N THR A 108 -12.21 15.42 6.58
CA THR A 108 -11.30 14.57 7.35
C THR A 108 -9.88 14.93 6.94
N ALA A 109 -8.88 14.66 7.78
CA ALA A 109 -7.47 14.79 7.41
C ALA A 109 -7.09 13.94 6.18
N ILE A 110 -7.89 12.92 5.84
CA ILE A 110 -7.70 12.16 4.61
C ILE A 110 -8.44 12.83 3.45
N GLN A 111 -7.73 13.19 2.38
CA GLN A 111 -8.32 13.44 1.07
C GLN A 111 -8.26 12.16 0.23
N SER A 112 -9.28 11.92 -0.61
CA SER A 112 -9.31 10.71 -1.43
C SER A 112 -9.71 11.04 -2.86
N ALA A 113 -9.14 10.33 -3.83
CA ALA A 113 -9.53 10.32 -5.22
C ALA A 113 -9.67 8.88 -5.73
N PHE A 114 -10.25 8.71 -6.92
CA PHE A 114 -10.29 7.44 -7.61
C PHE A 114 -9.77 7.58 -9.03
N ILE A 115 -8.94 6.63 -9.42
CA ILE A 115 -8.60 6.35 -10.81
C ILE A 115 -9.53 5.22 -11.26
N LYS A 116 -10.31 5.44 -12.33
CA LYS A 116 -11.30 4.48 -12.82
C LYS A 116 -11.33 4.37 -14.33
N GLY A 117 -11.48 3.16 -14.84
CA GLY A 117 -11.73 2.89 -16.25
C GLY A 117 -12.22 1.48 -16.48
N ASN A 118 -12.83 1.24 -17.63
CA ASN A 118 -13.31 -0.08 -18.02
C ASN A 118 -12.13 -1.02 -18.32
N THR A 119 -12.11 -2.20 -17.72
CA THR A 119 -10.98 -3.14 -17.83
C THR A 119 -10.78 -3.58 -19.28
N ILE A 120 -11.84 -4.02 -19.97
CA ILE A 120 -11.76 -4.50 -21.35
C ILE A 120 -11.29 -3.40 -22.28
N GLN A 121 -11.89 -2.21 -22.19
CA GLN A 121 -11.51 -1.08 -23.02
C GLN A 121 -10.02 -0.76 -22.88
N ASN A 122 -9.50 -0.73 -21.65
CA ASN A 122 -8.09 -0.44 -21.42
C ASN A 122 -7.17 -1.56 -21.95
N ILE A 123 -7.55 -2.84 -21.78
CA ILE A 123 -6.79 -3.95 -22.37
C ILE A 123 -6.73 -3.82 -23.89
N LEU A 124 -7.85 -3.54 -24.56
CA LEU A 124 -7.91 -3.39 -26.01
C LEU A 124 -7.06 -2.23 -26.53
N GLU A 125 -7.10 -1.08 -25.86
CA GLU A 125 -6.33 0.10 -26.26
C GLU A 125 -4.82 -0.12 -26.14
N ILE A 126 -4.39 -0.93 -25.17
CA ILE A 126 -2.97 -1.22 -24.90
C ILE A 126 -2.46 -2.33 -25.82
N THR A 127 -3.17 -3.47 -25.85
CA THR A 127 -2.74 -4.70 -26.52
C THR A 127 -3.06 -4.70 -28.01
N SER A 128 -4.16 -4.04 -28.41
CA SER A 128 -4.75 -4.17 -29.75
C SER A 128 -5.08 -5.64 -30.12
N ASP A 129 -5.29 -6.51 -29.12
CA ASP A 129 -5.59 -7.93 -29.28
C ASP A 129 -6.89 -8.31 -28.55
N ASP A 130 -7.95 -8.56 -29.34
CA ASP A 130 -9.27 -8.94 -28.83
C ASP A 130 -9.23 -10.27 -28.06
N SER A 131 -8.28 -11.16 -28.37
CA SER A 131 -8.20 -12.48 -27.73
C SER A 131 -7.82 -12.38 -26.24
N MET A 132 -7.16 -11.30 -25.84
CA MET A 132 -6.81 -11.01 -24.45
C MET A 132 -8.02 -10.60 -23.60
N THR A 133 -9.19 -10.41 -24.21
CA THR A 133 -10.42 -10.00 -23.51
C THR A 133 -11.38 -11.16 -23.24
N TYR A 134 -11.08 -12.37 -23.73
CA TYR A 134 -11.91 -13.55 -23.45
C TYR A 134 -11.95 -13.87 -21.95
N GLY A 135 -13.15 -14.07 -21.42
CA GLY A 135 -13.38 -14.37 -20.01
C GLY A 135 -13.49 -13.16 -19.08
N PHE A 136 -13.36 -11.93 -19.61
CA PHE A 136 -13.65 -10.72 -18.85
C PHE A 136 -15.15 -10.42 -18.80
N ASN A 137 -15.61 -9.88 -17.67
CA ASN A 137 -16.91 -9.25 -17.59
C ASN A 137 -16.87 -7.92 -18.37
N PRO A 138 -17.75 -7.68 -19.36
CA PRO A 138 -17.79 -6.43 -20.12
C PRO A 138 -17.90 -5.15 -19.29
N ASN A 139 -18.48 -5.27 -18.09
CA ASN A 139 -18.65 -4.15 -17.16
C ASN A 139 -17.59 -4.13 -16.05
N ALA A 140 -16.52 -4.93 -16.15
CA ALA A 140 -15.42 -4.90 -15.20
C ALA A 140 -14.78 -3.49 -15.19
N LEU A 141 -14.55 -2.97 -13.99
CA LEU A 141 -13.95 -1.67 -13.78
C LEU A 141 -12.65 -1.83 -12.99
N ILE A 142 -11.55 -1.33 -13.55
CA ILE A 142 -10.39 -1.00 -12.74
C ILE A 142 -10.73 0.20 -11.89
N LYS A 143 -10.44 0.09 -10.60
CA LYS A 143 -10.64 1.14 -9.63
C LYS A 143 -9.49 1.12 -8.64
N ILE A 144 -8.69 2.16 -8.66
CA ILE A 144 -7.60 2.38 -7.69
C ILE A 144 -8.01 3.55 -6.81
N LYS A 145 -7.98 3.33 -5.50
CA LYS A 145 -8.17 4.40 -4.53
C LYS A 145 -6.86 5.12 -4.34
N PHE A 146 -6.91 6.44 -4.36
CA PHE A 146 -5.80 7.30 -3.99
C PHE A 146 -6.19 7.98 -2.69
N GLU A 147 -5.37 7.87 -1.65
CA GLU A 147 -5.57 8.60 -0.40
C GLU A 147 -4.32 9.38 0.01
N ILE A 148 -4.54 10.56 0.58
CA ILE A 148 -3.47 11.35 1.19
C ILE A 148 -3.90 11.84 2.57
N ASP A 149 -3.05 11.60 3.57
CA ASP A 149 -3.18 12.17 4.91
C ASP A 149 -2.55 13.56 4.98
N THR A 150 -3.37 14.58 5.26
CA THR A 150 -2.96 15.99 5.37
C THR A 150 -2.67 16.42 6.81
N ASN A 151 -2.85 15.54 7.79
CA ASN A 151 -2.46 15.80 9.18
C ASN A 151 -1.74 14.57 9.77
N PRO A 152 -0.56 14.22 9.25
CA PRO A 152 0.11 12.99 9.60
C PRO A 152 0.77 13.03 10.98
N PRO A 153 0.96 11.88 11.63
CA PRO A 153 1.72 11.79 12.87
C PRO A 153 3.22 12.03 12.61
N GLU A 154 3.86 12.69 13.56
CA GLU A 154 5.29 13.05 13.49
C GLU A 154 6.22 11.83 13.57
N GLY A 155 7.52 12.06 13.32
CA GLY A 155 8.58 11.07 13.50
C GLY A 155 8.80 10.13 12.32
N ALA A 156 8.02 10.26 11.25
CA ALA A 156 8.29 9.57 10.00
C ALA A 156 9.57 10.11 9.34
N GLU A 157 10.42 9.20 8.88
CA GLU A 157 11.57 9.53 8.04
C GLU A 157 11.26 9.20 6.57
N PHE A 158 11.99 9.85 5.66
CA PHE A 158 11.70 9.80 4.23
C PHE A 158 12.93 9.54 3.39
N GLN A 159 12.73 8.91 2.24
CA GLN A 159 13.78 8.70 1.26
C GLN A 159 13.24 8.87 -0.16
N TYR A 160 14.10 9.37 -1.05
CA TYR A 160 13.80 9.36 -2.48
C TYR A 160 14.28 8.05 -3.10
N VAL A 161 13.39 7.39 -3.83
CA VAL A 161 13.70 6.18 -4.58
C VAL A 161 13.45 6.45 -6.06
N ASN A 162 14.39 6.03 -6.91
CA ASN A 162 14.21 6.12 -8.36
C ASN A 162 13.49 4.85 -8.85
N ALA A 163 12.48 5.03 -9.69
CA ALA A 163 11.85 3.98 -10.48
C ALA A 163 12.25 4.16 -11.94
N ILE A 164 12.22 3.07 -12.71
CA ILE A 164 12.65 3.04 -14.11
C ILE A 164 11.55 2.58 -15.08
N LEU A 165 10.34 2.34 -14.57
CA LEU A 165 9.20 1.87 -15.36
C LEU A 165 7.96 2.70 -15.04
N PRO A 166 7.09 3.01 -16.03
CA PRO A 166 7.29 2.76 -17.47
C PRO A 166 8.41 3.64 -18.08
N ASP A 167 8.81 4.71 -17.39
CA ASP A 167 9.96 5.55 -17.68
C ASP A 167 10.61 5.98 -16.34
N THR A 168 11.78 6.61 -16.38
CA THR A 168 12.51 7.00 -15.17
C THR A 168 11.80 8.12 -14.43
N TYR A 169 11.48 7.88 -13.15
CA TYR A 169 10.96 8.89 -12.25
C TYR A 169 11.51 8.72 -10.83
N ARG A 170 11.26 9.73 -10.00
CA ARG A 170 11.64 9.72 -8.60
C ARG A 170 10.40 9.91 -7.73
N ALA A 171 10.23 9.02 -6.76
CA ALA A 171 9.17 9.11 -5.76
C ALA A 171 9.79 9.31 -4.37
N LYS A 172 9.14 10.12 -3.53
CA LYS A 172 9.45 10.17 -2.10
C LYS A 172 8.63 9.10 -1.40
N LEU A 173 9.29 8.28 -0.58
CA LEU A 173 8.67 7.23 0.22
C LEU A 173 8.96 7.47 1.69
N TYR A 174 8.14 6.88 2.56
CA TYR A 174 8.55 6.61 3.93
C TYR A 174 9.80 5.70 3.91
N ASP A 175 10.68 5.88 4.87
CA ASP A 175 11.78 4.95 5.09
C ASP A 175 11.26 3.59 5.59
N MET A 176 12.10 2.55 5.51
CA MET A 176 11.69 1.18 5.86
C MET A 176 11.25 1.05 7.34
N PRO A 177 11.97 1.63 8.33
CA PRO A 177 11.53 1.69 9.72
C PRO A 177 10.17 2.38 9.96
N SER A 178 9.90 3.52 9.33
CA SER A 178 8.62 4.23 9.46
C SER A 178 7.48 3.51 8.74
N LEU A 179 7.76 2.85 7.60
CA LEU A 179 6.81 1.94 6.95
C LEU A 179 6.44 0.77 7.88
N PHE A 180 7.41 0.21 8.60
CA PHE A 180 7.17 -0.87 9.56
C PHE A 180 6.35 -0.40 10.77
N ALA A 181 6.65 0.78 11.30
CA ALA A 181 5.87 1.41 12.38
C ALA A 181 4.39 1.56 11.98
N GLY A 182 4.11 2.03 10.77
CA GLY A 182 2.73 2.09 10.25
C GLY A 182 2.04 0.72 10.17
N LYS A 183 2.80 -0.35 9.90
CA LYS A 183 2.28 -1.72 9.87
C LYS A 183 1.99 -2.26 11.27
N ILE A 184 2.88 -2.06 12.22
CA ILE A 184 2.68 -2.44 13.62
C ILE A 184 1.47 -1.70 14.21
N HIS A 185 1.32 -0.40 13.92
CA HIS A 185 0.11 0.35 14.30
C HIS A 185 -1.17 -0.30 13.76
N ALA A 186 -1.17 -0.74 12.50
CA ALA A 186 -2.33 -1.44 11.94
C ALA A 186 -2.62 -2.77 12.65
N VAL A 187 -1.61 -3.55 13.01
CA VAL A 187 -1.76 -4.82 13.76
C VAL A 187 -2.35 -4.58 15.16
N LEU A 188 -1.83 -3.56 15.86
CA LEU A 188 -2.21 -3.24 17.24
C LEU A 188 -3.56 -2.52 17.35
N CYS A 189 -3.74 -1.46 16.58
CA CYS A 189 -4.75 -0.42 16.86
C CYS A 189 -5.96 -0.46 15.90
N ARG A 190 -5.95 -1.33 14.89
CA ARG A 190 -7.12 -1.46 13.99
C ARG A 190 -8.22 -2.26 14.68
N ASP A 191 -9.41 -1.68 14.75
CA ASP A 191 -10.60 -2.38 15.24
C ASP A 191 -11.05 -3.45 14.23
N TYR A 192 -10.62 -4.69 14.45
CA TYR A 192 -11.05 -5.87 13.71
C TYR A 192 -12.39 -6.34 14.25
N LYS A 193 -13.46 -5.57 14.06
CA LYS A 193 -14.80 -5.92 14.57
C LYS A 193 -15.17 -7.40 14.31
N ASN A 194 -15.51 -7.70 13.05
CA ASN A 194 -15.91 -9.05 12.61
C ASN A 194 -14.97 -9.58 11.51
N ARG A 195 -13.93 -8.83 11.14
CA ARG A 195 -13.03 -9.19 10.04
C ARG A 195 -11.61 -8.74 10.34
N VAL A 196 -10.73 -9.70 10.56
CA VAL A 196 -9.29 -9.52 10.72
C VAL A 196 -8.69 -9.23 9.35
N LYS A 197 -7.80 -8.22 9.27
CA LYS A 197 -7.08 -7.93 8.02
C LYS A 197 -5.79 -8.74 7.95
N GLY A 198 -5.85 -9.94 7.41
CA GLY A 198 -4.72 -10.86 7.24
C GLY A 198 -3.49 -10.25 6.56
N ARG A 199 -3.70 -9.33 5.63
CA ARG A 199 -2.61 -8.60 4.95
C ARG A 199 -1.68 -7.85 5.91
N ASP A 200 -2.18 -7.39 7.07
CA ASP A 200 -1.34 -6.71 8.05
C ASP A 200 -0.34 -7.68 8.72
N PHE A 201 -0.78 -8.90 9.02
CA PHE A 201 0.05 -9.96 9.61
C PHE A 201 1.08 -10.50 8.60
N PHE A 202 0.68 -10.61 7.34
CA PHE A 202 1.60 -11.02 6.27
C PHE A 202 2.75 -10.02 6.11
N ASP A 203 2.44 -8.73 6.07
CA ASP A 203 3.46 -7.68 5.96
C ASP A 203 4.33 -7.63 7.21
N TYR A 204 3.75 -7.82 8.40
CA TYR A 204 4.50 -7.90 9.65
C TYR A 204 5.60 -8.96 9.59
N ILE A 205 5.26 -10.19 9.18
CA ILE A 205 6.23 -11.27 8.94
C ILE A 205 7.26 -10.85 7.87
N TRP A 206 6.82 -10.18 6.81
CA TRP A 206 7.71 -9.74 5.74
C TRP A 206 8.78 -8.75 6.24
N TYR A 207 8.43 -7.82 7.13
CA TYR A 207 9.40 -6.93 7.77
C TYR A 207 10.39 -7.68 8.66
N LEU A 208 9.90 -8.59 9.52
CA LEU A 208 10.76 -9.38 10.40
C LEU A 208 11.75 -10.25 9.62
N LYS A 209 11.30 -10.87 8.52
CA LYS A 209 12.18 -11.65 7.62
C LYS A 209 13.33 -10.84 7.02
N ARG A 210 13.18 -9.52 6.90
CA ARG A 210 14.21 -8.61 6.38
C ARG A 210 15.10 -8.02 7.48
N GLY A 211 14.86 -8.35 8.74
CA GLY A 211 15.54 -7.74 9.88
C GLY A 211 15.26 -6.24 9.99
N THR A 212 14.10 -5.78 9.49
CA THR A 212 13.75 -4.36 9.56
C THR A 212 13.52 -3.97 11.01
N ARG A 213 14.25 -2.94 11.45
CA ARG A 213 14.07 -2.31 12.75
C ARG A 213 12.93 -1.32 12.72
N VAL A 214 12.09 -1.31 13.76
CA VAL A 214 10.93 -0.39 13.83
C VAL A 214 11.34 0.99 14.32
N ASN A 215 10.81 2.03 13.68
CA ASN A 215 10.84 3.39 14.21
C ASN A 215 9.79 3.52 15.34
N ILE A 216 10.22 3.29 16.58
CA ILE A 216 9.32 3.30 17.76
C ILE A 216 8.75 4.70 18.01
N TYR A 217 9.54 5.76 17.81
CA TYR A 217 9.06 7.13 18.01
C TYR A 217 7.87 7.43 17.09
N HIS A 218 7.98 7.09 15.81
CA HIS A 218 6.87 7.25 14.86
C HIS A 218 5.67 6.38 15.22
N LEU A 219 5.90 5.13 15.64
CA LEU A 219 4.83 4.24 16.10
C LEU A 219 4.08 4.85 17.29
N GLN A 220 4.79 5.36 18.29
CA GLN A 220 4.18 6.02 19.44
C GLN A 220 3.31 7.19 18.99
N LYS A 221 3.82 8.08 18.12
CA LYS A 221 3.06 9.21 17.59
C LYS A 221 1.80 8.80 16.84
N ARG A 222 1.84 7.69 16.08
CA ARG A 222 0.65 7.09 15.47
C ARG A 222 -0.36 6.62 16.51
N MET A 223 0.10 5.93 17.55
CA MET A 223 -0.78 5.41 18.59
C MET A 223 -1.42 6.55 19.40
N GLU A 224 -0.66 7.57 19.78
CA GLU A 224 -1.14 8.82 20.42
C GLU A 224 -2.24 9.48 19.58
N GLN A 225 -1.97 9.73 18.29
CA GLN A 225 -2.92 10.38 17.38
C GLN A 225 -4.21 9.57 17.20
N SER A 226 -4.11 8.24 17.26
CA SER A 226 -5.27 7.33 17.22
C SER A 226 -5.95 7.10 18.57
N ASN A 227 -5.53 7.77 19.66
CA ASN A 227 -6.00 7.57 21.03
C ASN A 227 -5.82 6.15 21.58
N HIS A 228 -4.75 5.46 21.17
CA HIS A 228 -4.36 4.13 21.65
C HIS A 228 -3.13 4.16 22.56
N TRP A 229 -2.62 5.34 22.89
CA TRP A 229 -1.45 5.51 23.75
C TRP A 229 -1.54 6.80 24.55
N ASP A 230 -1.05 6.75 25.80
CA ASP A 230 -0.91 7.91 26.67
C ASP A 230 0.38 8.68 26.28
N PRO A 231 0.28 9.94 25.82
CA PRO A 231 1.45 10.73 25.44
C PRO A 231 2.47 10.97 26.57
N SER A 232 2.10 10.76 27.83
CA SER A 232 3.00 10.90 28.99
C SER A 232 3.93 9.69 29.18
N ILE A 233 3.65 8.57 28.52
CA ILE A 233 4.40 7.32 28.65
C ILE A 233 5.24 7.13 27.39
N THR A 234 6.55 6.92 27.55
CA THR A 234 7.41 6.57 26.42
C THR A 234 7.23 5.09 26.08
N LEU A 235 6.96 4.79 24.81
CA LEU A 235 6.91 3.42 24.31
C LEU A 235 8.35 2.92 24.13
N ASP A 236 8.69 1.81 24.78
CA ASP A 236 9.93 1.08 24.57
C ASP A 236 9.69 -0.26 23.86
N ILE A 237 10.76 -0.88 23.37
CA ILE A 237 10.68 -2.15 22.62
C ILE A 237 10.10 -3.32 23.45
N GLY A 238 10.37 -3.38 24.76
CA GLY A 238 9.85 -4.42 25.63
C GLY A 238 8.35 -4.28 25.84
N THR A 239 7.90 -3.05 26.10
CA THR A 239 6.48 -2.71 26.18
C THR A 239 5.77 -3.00 24.86
N LEU A 240 6.38 -2.66 23.72
CA LEU A 240 5.84 -2.96 22.39
C LEU A 240 5.64 -4.47 22.18
N LYS A 241 6.64 -5.30 22.52
CA LYS A 241 6.54 -6.76 22.42
C LYS A 241 5.39 -7.30 23.25
N ASN A 242 5.22 -6.82 24.48
CA ASN A 242 4.10 -7.22 25.34
C ASN A 242 2.73 -6.88 24.72
N LEU A 243 2.57 -5.66 24.18
CA LEU A 243 1.33 -5.24 23.52
C LEU A 243 1.00 -6.13 22.30
N LEU A 244 2.01 -6.46 21.50
CA LEU A 244 1.86 -7.35 20.34
C LEU A 244 1.48 -8.76 20.79
N ASN A 245 2.17 -9.30 21.80
CA ASN A 245 1.89 -10.63 22.33
C ASN A 245 0.46 -10.73 22.88
N ASP A 246 -0.01 -9.72 23.61
CA ASP A 246 -1.40 -9.67 24.08
C ASP A 246 -2.40 -9.52 22.94
N ARG A 247 -2.05 -8.75 21.90
CA ARG A 247 -2.86 -8.64 20.70
C ARG A 247 -3.00 -9.99 20.00
N PHE A 248 -1.91 -10.72 19.78
CA PHE A 248 -1.94 -11.99 19.04
C PHE A 248 -2.77 -13.07 19.74
N LYS A 249 -2.85 -13.07 21.07
CA LYS A 249 -3.70 -14.01 21.83
C LYS A 249 -5.20 -13.89 21.54
N VAL A 250 -5.66 -12.74 21.05
CA VAL A 250 -7.09 -12.47 20.81
C VAL A 250 -7.46 -12.43 19.33
N ILE A 251 -6.51 -12.68 18.42
CA ILE A 251 -6.77 -12.67 16.97
C ILE A 251 -7.36 -14.00 16.52
N ASP A 252 -8.43 -13.91 15.72
CA ASP A 252 -8.91 -15.02 14.91
C ASP A 252 -8.00 -15.20 13.68
N PHE A 253 -7.07 -16.15 13.79
CA PHE A 253 -6.12 -16.45 12.72
C PHE A 253 -6.73 -17.23 11.56
N ASP A 254 -7.86 -17.93 11.74
CA ASP A 254 -8.58 -18.53 10.62
C ASP A 254 -9.10 -17.42 9.70
N ASN A 255 -9.76 -16.41 10.28
CA ASN A 255 -10.22 -15.26 9.52
C ASN A 255 -9.08 -14.45 8.90
N ALA A 256 -7.95 -14.32 9.61
CA ALA A 256 -6.75 -13.67 9.08
C ALA A 256 -6.20 -14.41 7.84
N ARG A 257 -6.14 -15.74 7.86
CA ARG A 257 -5.69 -16.56 6.71
C ARG A 257 -6.62 -16.36 5.51
N GLU A 258 -7.93 -16.44 5.73
CA GLU A 258 -8.94 -16.27 4.68
C GLU A 258 -8.82 -14.88 4.01
N ASP A 259 -8.62 -13.82 4.80
CA ASP A 259 -8.51 -12.46 4.26
C ASP A 259 -7.30 -12.29 3.34
N VAL A 260 -6.15 -12.89 3.68
CA VAL A 260 -4.92 -12.69 2.88
C VAL A 260 -4.79 -13.67 1.71
N LEU A 261 -5.47 -14.82 1.76
CA LEU A 261 -5.30 -15.92 0.80
C LEU A 261 -5.35 -15.47 -0.67
N HIS A 262 -6.34 -14.65 -1.02
CA HIS A 262 -6.59 -14.17 -2.39
C HIS A 262 -5.54 -13.19 -2.91
N PHE A 263 -4.67 -12.65 -2.05
CA PHE A 263 -3.60 -11.74 -2.44
C PHE A 263 -2.27 -12.46 -2.67
N LEU A 264 -2.18 -13.76 -2.37
CA LEU A 264 -0.94 -14.52 -2.35
C LEU A 264 -0.84 -15.50 -3.52
N GLY A 265 0.37 -15.63 -4.05
CA GLY A 265 0.72 -16.72 -4.96
C GLY A 265 0.77 -18.09 -4.26
N PRO A 266 0.71 -19.21 -4.99
CA PRO A 266 0.67 -20.56 -4.40
C PRO A 266 1.85 -20.90 -3.47
N LYS A 267 3.00 -20.25 -3.67
CA LYS A 267 4.19 -20.43 -2.83
C LYS A 267 3.97 -19.81 -1.45
N GLU A 268 3.48 -18.58 -1.39
CA GLU A 268 3.26 -17.83 -0.15
C GLU A 268 2.09 -18.38 0.65
N GLN A 269 1.06 -18.91 0.00
CA GLN A 269 -0.10 -19.53 0.67
C GLN A 269 0.30 -20.70 1.59
N LYS A 270 1.35 -21.47 1.25
CA LYS A 270 1.85 -22.57 2.10
C LYS A 270 2.33 -22.10 3.47
N GLY A 271 2.82 -20.87 3.56
CA GLY A 271 3.32 -20.29 4.81
C GLY A 271 2.21 -19.88 5.79
N LEU A 272 0.94 -19.90 5.36
CA LEU A 272 -0.19 -19.54 6.21
C LEU A 272 -0.57 -20.62 7.22
N SER A 273 -0.22 -21.88 6.97
CA SER A 273 -0.67 -23.02 7.79
C SER A 273 -0.13 -23.01 9.23
N ILE A 274 0.97 -22.31 9.48
CA ILE A 274 1.60 -22.18 10.81
C ILE A 274 1.13 -20.94 11.57
N TRP A 275 0.18 -20.18 11.04
CA TRP A 275 -0.27 -18.95 11.70
C TRP A 275 -1.13 -19.28 12.92
N ASP A 276 -0.60 -19.00 14.10
CA ASP A 276 -1.33 -19.01 15.36
C ASP A 276 -0.69 -18.03 16.34
N ALA A 277 -1.29 -17.86 17.52
CA ALA A 277 -0.79 -16.92 18.52
C ALA A 277 0.66 -17.24 18.93
N ASP A 278 0.98 -18.53 19.13
CA ASP A 278 2.31 -18.97 19.57
C ASP A 278 3.38 -18.64 18.53
N PHE A 279 3.09 -18.86 17.25
CA PHE A 279 3.98 -18.49 16.15
C PHE A 279 4.25 -16.98 16.11
N PHE A 280 3.21 -16.15 16.18
CA PHE A 280 3.38 -14.70 16.12
C PHE A 280 4.08 -14.13 17.37
N ILE A 281 3.86 -14.73 18.54
CA ILE A 281 4.58 -14.39 19.78
C ILE A 281 6.06 -14.76 19.64
N ASP A 282 6.41 -15.99 19.23
CA ASP A 282 7.80 -16.43 19.08
C ASP A 282 8.60 -15.52 18.12
N ILE A 283 8.05 -15.23 16.94
CA ILE A 283 8.76 -14.39 15.98
C ILE A 283 8.89 -12.93 16.46
N THR A 284 7.94 -12.45 17.26
CA THR A 284 7.99 -11.10 17.83
C THR A 284 9.09 -11.00 18.88
N ASP A 285 9.13 -11.95 19.80
CA ASP A 285 10.13 -11.97 20.86
C ASP A 285 11.55 -12.12 20.30
N ARG A 286 11.71 -12.94 19.26
CA ARG A 286 13.01 -13.26 18.67
C ARG A 286 13.53 -12.23 17.66
N TYR A 287 12.67 -11.64 16.84
CA TYR A 287 13.11 -10.88 15.67
C TYR A 287 12.70 -9.41 15.66
N LEU A 288 11.78 -8.96 16.52
CA LEU A 288 11.42 -7.54 16.58
C LEU A 288 12.51 -6.76 17.32
N GLU A 289 13.11 -5.79 16.62
CA GLU A 289 14.15 -4.89 17.12
C GLU A 289 13.79 -3.42 16.84
N GLU A 290 14.26 -2.52 17.69
CA GLU A 290 14.08 -1.07 17.52
C GLU A 290 15.17 -0.45 16.64
N GLN A 291 14.84 0.65 15.96
CA GLN A 291 15.80 1.45 15.22
C GLN A 291 16.78 2.13 16.19
N VAL A 292 18.08 1.93 15.95
CA VAL A 292 19.15 2.57 16.74
C VAL A 292 19.61 3.81 15.99
N TYR A 293 19.60 4.96 16.66
CA TYR A 293 20.08 6.25 16.16
C TYR A 293 21.56 6.46 16.47
#